data_AF-A0A101IDN8-F1
#
_entry.id   AF-A0A101IDN8-F1
#
_cell.length_a   1.000
_cell.length_b   1.000
_cell.length_c   1.000
_cell.angle_alpha   90.00
_cell.angle_beta   90.00
_cell.angle_gamma   90.00
#
_symmetry.space_group_name_H-M   'P 1'
#
loop_
_entity.id
_entity.type
_entity.pdbx_description
1 polymer ?
#
loop_
_entity_poly.entity_id
_entity_poly.type
_entity_poly.pdbx_seq_one_letter_code
_entity_poly.pdbx_strand_id
1 'polypeptide(L)' 'MDKKSKTKTMVLGTIIGAFAGAVSAHLLISRAEEENEKPQLTAGEGIQVGLGLLGLMRLIAGFGKE' A
#
# COMPACT_ATOMS: atom_id res chain seq x y z
N MET A 1 24.53 2.68 -10.39
CA MET A 1 23.74 3.39 -9.37
C MET A 1 24.59 3.57 -8.12
N ASP A 2 24.84 4.80 -7.70
CA ASP A 2 25.63 5.09 -6.51
C ASP A 2 24.92 4.62 -5.23
N LYS A 3 25.68 4.19 -4.21
CA LYS A 3 25.14 3.75 -2.91
C LYS A 3 24.18 4.77 -2.31
N LYS A 4 24.49 6.07 -2.42
CA LYS A 4 23.66 7.16 -1.90
C LYS A 4 22.30 7.23 -2.60
N SER A 5 22.26 7.07 -3.93
CA SER A 5 21.00 7.07 -4.70
C SER A 5 20.17 5.83 -4.39
N LYS A 6 20.79 4.65 -4.24
CA LYS A 6 20.09 3.41 -3.83
C LYS A 6 19.43 3.57 -2.46
N THR A 7 20.17 4.06 -1.46
CA THR A 7 19.65 4.29 -0.11
C THR A 7 18.55 5.35 -0.12
N LYS A 8 18.73 6.46 -0.86
CA LYS A 8 17.73 7.53 -0.95
C LYS A 8 16.42 7.04 -1.56
N THR A 9 16.47 6.29 -2.66
CA THR A 9 15.26 5.74 -3.30
C THR A 9 14.53 4.77 -2.39
N MET A 10 15.27 3.92 -1.67
CA MET A 10 14.68 2.96 -0.73
C MET A 10 13.97 3.68 0.43
N VAL A 11 14.65 4.65 1.06
CA VAL A 11 14.08 5.44 2.15
C VAL A 11 12.84 6.21 1.70
N LEU A 12 12.91 6.86 0.53
CA LEU A 12 11.79 7.62 -0.01
C LEU A 12 10.59 6.71 -0.31
N GLY A 13 10.83 5.57 -0.96
CA GLY A 13 9.77 4.59 -1.23
C GLY A 13 9.13 4.04 0.04
N THR A 14 9.93 3.74 1.07
CA THR A 14 9.41 3.30 2.37
C THR A 14 8.55 4.35 3.04
N ILE A 15 8.98 5.63 3.05
CA ILE A 15 8.20 6.72 3.65
C ILE A 15 6.85 6.89 2.92
N ILE A 16 6.87 6.88 1.59
CA ILE A 16 5.65 7.00 0.78
C ILE A 16 4.72 5.81 1.05
N GLY A 17 5.25 4.59 1.06
CA GLY A 17 4.46 3.38 1.34
C GLY A 17 3.85 3.38 2.74
N ALA A 18 4.62 3.80 3.75
CA ALA A 18 4.12 3.93 5.11
C ALA A 18 3.01 4.97 5.22
N PHE A 19 3.16 6.11 4.55
CA PHE A 19 2.14 7.16 4.53
C PHE A 19 0.85 6.69 3.85
N ALA A 20 0.96 6.02 2.69
CA ALA A 20 -0.18 5.43 2.01
C ALA A 20 -0.91 4.38 2.88
N GLY A 21 -0.14 3.55 3.60
CA GLY A 21 -0.69 2.58 4.55
C GLY A 21 -1.45 3.25 5.70
N ALA A 22 -0.89 4.31 6.28
CA ALA A 22 -1.55 5.08 7.35
C ALA A 22 -2.85 5.74 6.90
N VAL A 23 -2.87 6.36 5.71
CA VAL A 23 -4.08 6.97 5.13
C VAL A 23 -5.14 5.89 4.87
N SER A 24 -4.75 4.75 4.32
CA SER A 24 -5.67 3.63 4.06
C SER A 24 -6.33 3.13 5.36
N ALA A 25 -5.54 2.98 6.43
CA ALA A 25 -6.06 2.58 7.73
C ALA A 25 -7.00 3.63 8.33
N HIS A 26 -6.66 4.93 8.22
CA HIS A 26 -7.53 6.01 8.66
C HIS A 26 -8.88 6.00 7.92
N LEU A 27 -8.87 5.76 6.60
CA LEU A 27 -10.08 5.69 5.81
C LEU A 27 -10.99 4.52 6.23
N LEU A 28 -10.39 3.37 6.54
CA LEU A 28 -11.11 2.20 7.05
C LEU A 28 -11.78 2.50 8.40
N ILE A 29 -11.06 3.17 9.31
CA ILE A 29 -11.59 3.56 10.62
C ILE A 29 -12.71 4.58 10.47
N SER A 30 -12.50 5.63 9.68
CA SER A 30 -13.51 6.69 9.46
C SER A 30 -14.81 6.12 8.89
N ARG A 31 -14.73 5.18 7.94
CA ARG A 31 -15.91 4.49 7.40
C ARG A 31 -16.63 3.68 8.47
N ALA A 32 -15.88 2.93 9.29
CA ALA A 32 -16.46 2.13 10.36
C ALA A 32 -17.15 3.00 11.43
N GLU A 33 -16.57 4.17 11.74
CA GLU A 33 -17.18 5.15 12.64
C GLU A 33 -18.51 5.70 12.06
N GLU A 34 -18.55 6.04 10.76
CA GLU A 34 -19.78 6.49 10.08
C GLU A 34 -20.88 5.42 10.11
N GLU A 35 -20.50 4.15 9.96
CA GLU A 35 -21.44 3.01 9.95
C GLU A 35 -21.78 2.50 11.37
N ASN A 36 -21.20 3.06 12.44
CA ASN A 36 -21.29 2.54 13.82
C ASN A 36 -20.87 1.06 13.95
N GLU A 37 -19.97 0.62 13.09
CA GLU A 37 -19.43 -0.74 13.08
C GLU A 37 -17.97 -0.76 13.51
N LYS A 38 -17.43 -1.96 13.72
CA LYS A 38 -16.00 -2.13 14.01
C LYS A 38 -15.21 -2.07 12.71
N PRO A 39 -14.01 -1.47 12.68
CA PRO A 39 -13.14 -1.53 11.51
C PRO A 39 -12.81 -2.98 11.18
N GLN A 40 -13.43 -3.50 10.12
CA GLN A 40 -13.29 -4.90 9.73
C GLN A 40 -13.20 -5.01 8.22
N LEU A 41 -12.39 -5.97 7.77
CA LEU A 41 -12.32 -6.42 6.40
C LEU A 41 -12.84 -7.86 6.38
N THR A 42 -13.77 -8.14 5.49
CA THR A 42 -14.17 -9.52 5.23
C THR A 42 -13.00 -10.30 4.60
N ALA A 43 -13.03 -11.63 4.70
CA ALA A 43 -12.01 -12.47 4.07
C ALA A 43 -11.91 -12.20 2.55
N GLY A 44 -13.05 -11.96 1.88
CA GLY A 44 -13.10 -11.61 0.46
C GLY A 44 -12.43 -10.28 0.15
N GLU A 45 -12.72 -9.23 0.92
CA GLU A 45 -12.07 -7.92 0.75
C GLU A 45 -10.57 -7.99 1.04
N GLY A 46 -10.14 -8.78 2.03
CA GLY A 46 -8.72 -9.01 2.32
C GLY A 46 -7.97 -9.63 1.13
N ILE A 47 -8.58 -10.61 0.45
CA ILE A 47 -8.03 -11.18 -0.79
C ILE A 47 -7.96 -10.11 -1.89
N GLN A 48 -9.00 -9.30 -2.06
CA GLN A 48 -9.03 -8.23 -3.07
C GLN A 48 -7.92 -7.20 -2.85
N VAL A 49 -7.72 -6.76 -1.61
CA VAL A 49 -6.63 -5.84 -1.24
C VAL A 49 -5.26 -6.48 -1.50
N GLY A 50 -5.08 -7.75 -1.07
CA GLY A 50 -3.84 -8.49 -1.30
C GLY A 50 -3.51 -8.65 -2.78
N LEU A 51 -4.47 -9.03 -3.61
CA LEU A 51 -4.30 -9.13 -5.07
C LEU A 51 -4.01 -7.77 -5.71
N GLY A 52 -4.64 -6.69 -5.23
CA GLY A 52 -4.34 -5.32 -5.66
C GLY A 52 -2.88 -4.93 -5.40
N LEU A 53 -2.38 -5.21 -4.19
CA LEU A 53 -0.99 -4.96 -3.83
C LEU A 53 -0.01 -5.80 -4.68
N LEU A 54 -0.31 -7.09 -4.88
CA LEU A 54 0.48 -7.96 -5.75
C LEU A 54 0.49 -7.47 -7.20
N GLY A 55 -0.64 -6.99 -7.71
CA GLY A 55 -0.75 -6.37 -9.03
C GLY A 55 0.14 -5.14 -9.18
N LEU A 56 0.14 -4.25 -8.18
CA LEU A 56 1.04 -3.09 -8.14
C LEU A 56 2.52 -3.50 -8.16
N MET A 57 2.90 -4.48 -7.33
CA MET A 57 4.28 -4.97 -7.31
C MET A 57 4.69 -5.56 -8.66
N ARG A 58 3.78 -6.32 -9.30
CA ARG A 58 4.00 -6.86 -10.65
C ARG A 58 4.16 -5.76 -11.70
N LEU A 59 3.34 -4.71 -11.63
CA LEU A 59 3.41 -3.56 -12.55
C LEU A 59 4.78 -2.88 -12.46
N ILE A 60 5.22 -2.57 -11.23
CA ILE A 60 6.52 -1.93 -11.00
C ILE A 60 7.67 -2.83 -11.46
N ALA A 61 7.60 -4.14 -11.22
CA ALA A 61 8.60 -5.10 -11.68
C ALA A 61 8.62 -5.27 -13.22
N GLY A 62 7.54 -4.90 -13.91
CA GLY A 62 7.42 -4.88 -15.36
C GLY A 62 7.98 -3.60 -16.01
N PHE A 63 8.12 -2.50 -15.25
CA PHE A 63 8.73 -1.27 -15.77
C PHE A 63 10.22 -1.49 -16.08
N GLY A 64 10.66 -1.09 -17.27
CA GLY A 64 12.06 -1.22 -17.72
C GLY A 64 12.42 -2.54 -18.41
N LYS A 65 11.43 -3.33 -18.84
CA LYS A 65 11.60 -4.54 -19.68
C LYS A 65 11.54 -4.27 -21.20
N GLU A 66 11.74 -3.03 -21.63
CA GLU A 66 11.92 -2.63 -23.03
C GLU A 66 13.33 -2.08 -23.26
#